data_AF-V4V2K6-F1
#
_entry.id   AF-V4V2K6-F1
#
_cell.length_a   1.000
_cell.length_b   1.000
_cell.length_c   1.000
_cell.angle_alpha   90.00
_cell.angle_beta   90.00
_cell.angle_gamma   90.00
#
_symmetry.space_group_name_H-M   'P 1'
#
loop_
_entity.id
_entity.type
_entity.pdbx_description
1 polymer ?
#
loop_
_entity_poly.entity_id
_entity_poly.type
_entity_poly.pdbx_seq_one_letter_code
_entity_poly.pdbx_strand_id
1 'polypeptide(L)'
;MGSFPSLNTLHLSFTSFTKTVTTTRELHSFTNLEYLRLDDSSLHISLLQSIASIFPSLKNLSMLGGKVNGLLRGQGFPHFKSLEYLNMDFTRIALNTNFLQIISESMPSLKYLSLSDS
;
A
#
# COMPACT_ATOMS: atom_id res chain seq x y z
N MET A 1 13.17 2.89 17.73
CA MET A 1 12.78 1.46 17.72
C MET A 1 13.98 0.67 17.23
N GLY A 2 14.24 -0.52 17.80
CA GLY A 2 15.37 -1.35 17.39
C GLY A 2 15.26 -1.84 15.94
N SER A 3 16.38 -2.27 15.36
CA SER A 3 16.38 -2.88 14.02
C SER A 3 15.81 -4.29 14.10
N PHE A 4 14.81 -4.60 13.26
CA PHE A 4 14.22 -5.93 13.11
C PHE A 4 14.61 -6.50 11.74
N PRO A 5 15.89 -6.87 11.51
CA PRO A 5 16.40 -7.18 10.19
C PRO A 5 15.75 -8.41 9.53
N SER A 6 15.18 -9.32 10.33
CA SER A 6 14.49 -10.51 9.82
C SER A 6 12.98 -10.34 9.65
N LEU A 7 12.42 -9.17 9.98
CA LEU A 7 10.99 -8.96 9.86
C LEU A 7 10.59 -8.88 8.38
N ASN A 8 9.79 -9.84 7.93
CA ASN A 8 9.27 -9.90 6.57
C ASN A 8 7.75 -9.65 6.50
N THR A 9 7.07 -9.67 7.65
CA THR A 9 5.62 -9.53 7.76
C THR A 9 5.29 -8.50 8.84
N LEU A 10 4.42 -7.55 8.50
CA LEU A 10 4.01 -6.47 9.40
C LEU A 10 2.51 -6.24 9.26
N HIS A 11 1.80 -6.32 10.38
CA HIS A 11 0.37 -6.06 10.47
C HIS A 11 0.15 -4.78 11.28
N LEU A 12 -0.51 -3.79 10.68
CA LEU A 12 -0.86 -2.50 11.29
C LEU A 12 -2.33 -2.16 11.06
N SER A 13 -3.20 -3.17 11.01
CA SER A 13 -4.64 -3.01 10.79
C SER A 13 -5.30 -2.14 11.86
N PHE A 14 -6.48 -1.59 11.55
CA PHE A 14 -7.27 -0.73 12.44
C PHE A 14 -6.53 0.54 12.90
N THR A 15 -5.66 1.09 12.05
CA THR A 15 -4.83 2.26 12.38
C THR A 15 -5.22 3.50 11.55
N SER A 16 -5.14 4.68 12.15
CA SER A 16 -5.37 5.95 11.45
C SER A 16 -4.05 6.65 11.15
N PHE A 17 -3.57 6.53 9.91
CA PHE A 17 -2.29 7.08 9.48
C PHE A 17 -2.42 8.54 9.01
N THR A 18 -2.72 9.43 9.96
CA THR A 18 -2.96 10.86 9.69
C THR A 18 -1.67 11.68 9.55
N LYS A 19 -0.53 11.16 10.03
CA LYS A 19 0.78 11.84 10.03
C LYS A 19 1.82 11.06 9.21
N THR A 20 1.72 11.14 7.88
CA THR A 20 2.57 10.37 6.95
C THR A 20 4.05 10.45 7.27
N VAL A 21 4.60 11.65 7.53
CA VAL A 21 6.04 11.86 7.75
C VAL A 21 6.56 11.12 8.99
N THR A 22 5.78 11.07 10.07
CA THR A 22 6.18 10.36 11.30
C THR A 22 6.16 8.86 11.06
N THR A 23 5.09 8.36 10.43
CA THR A 23 4.94 6.94 10.10
C THR A 23 6.05 6.45 9.18
N THR A 24 6.40 7.19 8.13
CA THR A 24 7.44 6.76 7.18
C THR A 24 8.81 6.69 7.82
N ARG A 25 9.11 7.63 8.74
CA ARG A 25 10.33 7.59 9.54
C ARG A 25 10.37 6.38 10.48
N GLU A 26 9.26 5.81 10.91
CA GLU A 26 9.26 4.61 11.74
C GLU A 26 9.39 3.34 10.88
N LEU A 27 8.88 3.37 9.65
CA LEU A 27 8.85 2.22 8.75
C LEU A 27 10.17 1.93 8.02
N HIS A 28 11.09 2.91 7.91
CA HIS A 28 12.35 2.75 7.15
C HIS A 28 13.26 1.61 7.63
N SER A 29 13.06 1.11 8.86
CA SER A 29 13.87 0.04 9.45
C SER A 29 13.46 -1.37 8.99
N PHE A 30 12.36 -1.53 8.25
CA PHE A 30 11.84 -2.84 7.80
C PHE A 30 12.16 -3.12 6.32
N THR A 31 13.43 -3.02 5.92
CA THR A 31 13.83 -3.09 4.50
C THR A 31 13.58 -4.45 3.84
N ASN A 32 13.42 -5.52 4.63
CA ASN A 32 13.16 -6.89 4.14
C ASN A 32 11.67 -7.27 4.15
N LEU A 33 10.79 -6.27 4.31
CA LEU A 33 9.35 -6.52 4.38
C LEU A 33 8.81 -7.01 3.03
N GLU A 34 8.14 -8.16 3.06
CA GLU A 34 7.47 -8.76 1.89
C GLU A 34 5.94 -8.73 2.04
N TYR A 35 5.42 -8.68 3.26
CA TYR A 35 3.99 -8.71 3.57
C TYR A 35 3.60 -7.55 4.47
N LEU A 36 2.65 -6.73 4.01
CA LEU A 36 2.12 -5.59 4.76
C LEU A 36 0.60 -5.64 4.77
N ARG A 37 0.02 -5.66 5.98
CA ARG A 37 -1.43 -5.60 6.20
C ARG A 37 -1.81 -4.28 6.85
N LEU A 38 -2.65 -3.50 6.18
CA LEU A 38 -3.17 -2.20 6.59
C LEU A 38 -4.71 -2.20 6.60
N ASP A 39 -5.32 -3.35 6.78
CA ASP A 39 -6.78 -3.48 6.74
C ASP A 39 -7.46 -2.55 7.74
N ASP A 40 -8.69 -2.14 7.41
CA ASP A 40 -9.54 -1.28 8.22
C ASP A 40 -8.83 0.01 8.68
N SER A 41 -7.87 0.48 7.88
CA SER A 41 -7.06 1.66 8.19
C SER A 41 -7.36 2.83 7.26
N SER A 42 -7.21 4.04 7.80
CA SER A 42 -7.32 5.27 7.00
C SER A 42 -5.94 5.74 6.58
N LEU A 43 -5.73 5.85 5.27
CA LEU A 43 -4.46 6.15 4.61
C LEU A 43 -4.59 7.41 3.75
N HIS A 44 -3.47 8.08 3.54
CA HIS A 44 -3.31 9.09 2.49
C HIS A 44 -2.47 8.49 1.35
N ILE A 45 -2.72 8.87 0.10
CA ILE A 45 -1.99 8.34 -1.07
C ILE A 45 -0.47 8.52 -0.95
N SER A 46 -0.01 9.59 -0.28
CA SER A 46 1.42 9.84 -0.03
C SER A 46 2.08 8.82 0.90
N LEU A 47 1.31 8.16 1.78
CA LEU A 47 1.83 7.04 2.56
C LEU A 47 2.07 5.83 1.66
N LEU A 48 1.15 5.53 0.74
CA LEU A 48 1.34 4.44 -0.23
C LEU A 48 2.55 4.70 -1.14
N GLN A 49 2.78 5.95 -1.55
CA GLN A 49 3.99 6.35 -2.28
C GLN A 49 5.26 6.05 -1.49
N SER A 50 5.22 6.35 -0.19
CA SER A 50 6.34 6.09 0.70
C SER A 50 6.56 4.61 0.93
N ILE A 51 5.50 3.82 1.12
CA ILE A 51 5.56 2.36 1.25
C ILE A 51 6.20 1.73 0.01
N ALA A 52 5.78 2.12 -1.19
CA ALA A 52 6.39 1.64 -2.44
C ALA A 52 7.88 1.95 -2.53
N SER A 53 8.32 3.10 -1.98
CA SER A 53 9.73 3.49 -1.96
C SER A 53 10.54 2.81 -0.86
N ILE A 54 9.96 2.60 0.32
CA ILE A 54 10.65 2.05 1.50
C ILE A 54 10.76 0.53 1.40
N PHE A 55 9.76 -0.12 0.80
CA PHE A 55 9.68 -1.58 0.70
C PHE A 55 9.75 -2.04 -0.77
N PRO A 56 10.94 -1.95 -1.42
CA PRO A 56 11.10 -2.37 -2.81
C PRO A 56 10.83 -3.88 -3.00
N SER A 57 10.94 -4.69 -1.93
CA SER A 57 10.68 -6.13 -1.94
C SER A 57 9.25 -6.51 -1.52
N LEU A 58 8.34 -5.54 -1.33
CA LEU A 58 6.97 -5.82 -0.92
C LEU A 58 6.24 -6.63 -2.00
N LYS A 59 5.79 -7.83 -1.63
CA LYS A 59 5.07 -8.75 -2.51
C LYS A 59 3.56 -8.77 -2.24
N ASN A 60 3.16 -8.52 -1.00
CA ASN A 60 1.77 -8.61 -0.57
C ASN A 60 1.36 -7.34 0.18
N LEU A 61 0.31 -6.69 -0.32
CA LEU A 61 -0.30 -5.52 0.29
C LEU A 61 -1.80 -5.76 0.43
N SER A 62 -2.30 -5.63 1.65
CA SER A 62 -3.73 -5.64 1.94
C SER A 62 -4.14 -4.34 2.61
N MET A 63 -5.23 -3.75 2.12
CA MET A 63 -5.86 -2.55 2.67
C MET A 63 -7.38 -2.75 2.82
N LEU A 64 -7.81 -4.02 2.93
CA LEU A 64 -9.22 -4.41 2.95
C LEU A 64 -10.01 -3.58 3.96
N GLY A 65 -11.20 -3.11 3.57
CA GLY A 65 -12.07 -2.29 4.44
C GLY A 65 -11.53 -0.90 4.77
N GLY A 66 -10.36 -0.53 4.22
CA GLY A 66 -9.69 0.72 4.51
C GLY A 66 -10.26 1.92 3.77
N LYS A 67 -9.63 3.08 3.96
CA LYS A 67 -9.94 4.30 3.23
C LYS A 67 -8.67 4.93 2.70
N VAL A 68 -8.61 5.23 1.41
CA VAL A 68 -7.48 5.93 0.79
C VAL A 68 -7.94 7.32 0.36
N ASN A 69 -7.37 8.35 1.00
CA ASN A 69 -7.66 9.76 0.70
C ASN A 69 -6.55 10.37 -0.16
N GLY A 70 -6.86 11.51 -0.79
CA GLY A 70 -5.87 12.34 -1.47
C GLY A 70 -5.49 11.88 -2.88
N LEU A 71 -6.13 10.84 -3.42
CA LEU A 71 -5.96 10.44 -4.81
C LEU A 71 -6.64 11.49 -5.72
N LEU A 72 -5.86 12.34 -6.36
CA LEU A 72 -6.35 13.36 -7.30
C LEU A 72 -6.56 12.75 -8.69
N ARG A 73 -7.49 13.32 -9.48
CA ARG A 73 -7.70 12.91 -10.87
C ARG A 73 -6.40 13.06 -11.66
N GLY A 74 -5.97 11.99 -12.35
CA GLY A 74 -4.75 11.95 -13.13
C GLY A 74 -3.48 11.68 -12.33
N GLN A 75 -3.55 11.59 -10.99
CA GLN A 75 -2.44 11.13 -10.19
C GLN A 75 -2.37 9.59 -10.27
N GLY A 76 -1.21 9.08 -10.70
CA GLY A 76 -0.97 7.64 -10.76
C GLY A 76 -0.95 6.99 -9.38
N PHE A 77 -1.17 5.68 -9.36
CA PHE A 77 -0.95 4.86 -8.17
C PHE A 77 0.58 4.71 -7.95
N PRO A 78 1.06 4.51 -6.72
CA PRO A 78 2.48 4.24 -6.49
C PRO A 78 2.98 3.03 -7.29
N HIS A 79 4.23 3.13 -7.75
CA HIS A 79 4.86 2.10 -8.56
C HIS A 79 5.46 0.99 -7.66
N PHE A 80 4.71 -0.10 -7.47
CA PHE A 80 5.14 -1.25 -6.70
C PHE A 80 5.74 -2.34 -7.61
N LYS A 81 7.06 -2.31 -7.78
CA LYS A 81 7.78 -3.18 -8.73
C LYS A 81 7.62 -4.68 -8.44
N SER A 82 7.61 -5.05 -7.16
CA SER A 82 7.65 -6.43 -6.70
C SER A 82 6.30 -6.95 -6.20
N LEU A 83 5.25 -6.12 -6.25
CA LEU A 83 3.96 -6.49 -5.68
C LEU A 83 3.28 -7.54 -6.55
N GLU A 84 2.96 -8.67 -5.94
CA GLU A 84 2.33 -9.82 -6.58
C GLU A 84 0.86 -9.96 -6.18
N TYR A 85 0.51 -9.50 -4.98
CA TYR A 85 -0.84 -9.60 -4.41
C TYR A 85 -1.29 -8.26 -3.86
N LEU A 86 -2.40 -7.75 -4.38
CA LEU A 86 -3.07 -6.56 -3.90
C LEU A 86 -4.53 -6.87 -3.55
N ASN A 87 -4.88 -6.73 -2.27
CA ASN A 87 -6.27 -6.77 -1.82
C ASN A 87 -6.71 -5.38 -1.38
N MET A 88 -7.72 -4.86 -2.06
CA MET A 88 -8.40 -3.62 -1.72
C MET A 88 -9.92 -3.82 -1.58
N ASP A 89 -10.40 -5.03 -1.32
CA ASP A 89 -11.83 -5.29 -1.12
C ASP A 89 -12.39 -4.34 -0.06
N PHE A 90 -13.58 -3.78 -0.30
CA PHE A 90 -14.26 -2.82 0.55
C PHE A 90 -13.46 -1.54 0.85
N THR A 91 -12.37 -1.29 0.11
CA THR A 91 -11.54 -0.10 0.31
C THR A 91 -12.23 1.10 -0.31
N ARG A 92 -12.51 2.11 0.49
CA ARG A 92 -13.06 3.37 0.00
C ARG A 92 -11.96 4.18 -0.68
N ILE A 93 -11.91 4.15 -2.00
CA ILE A 93 -10.94 4.89 -2.81
C ILE A 93 -11.60 5.42 -4.09
N ALA A 94 -11.18 6.61 -4.54
CA ALA A 94 -11.70 7.20 -5.78
C ALA A 94 -11.02 6.58 -7.02
N LEU A 95 -11.37 5.34 -7.37
CA LEU A 95 -10.89 4.71 -8.61
C LEU A 95 -11.44 5.47 -9.82
N ASN A 96 -10.61 5.64 -10.86
CA ASN A 96 -11.04 6.18 -12.14
C ASN A 96 -11.12 5.06 -13.19
N THR A 97 -11.72 5.35 -14.35
CA THR A 97 -11.90 4.39 -15.44
C THR A 97 -10.59 3.80 -15.98
N ASN A 98 -9.47 4.49 -15.77
CA ASN A 98 -8.15 4.06 -16.20
C ASN A 98 -7.37 3.35 -15.08
N PHE A 99 -8.01 3.02 -13.95
CA PHE A 99 -7.34 2.40 -12.82
C PHE A 99 -6.63 1.09 -13.20
N LEU A 100 -7.26 0.24 -14.02
CA LEU A 100 -6.63 -1.00 -14.48
C LEU A 100 -5.39 -0.75 -15.35
N GLN A 101 -5.41 0.29 -16.18
CA GLN A 101 -4.23 0.71 -16.93
C GLN A 101 -3.12 1.18 -15.98
N ILE A 102 -3.46 2.01 -15.00
CA ILE A 102 -2.51 2.47 -13.98
C ILE A 102 -1.89 1.28 -13.24
N ILE A 103 -2.69 0.27 -12.87
CA ILE A 103 -2.18 -0.96 -12.24
C ILE A 103 -1.21 -1.68 -13.17
N SER A 104 -1.55 -1.84 -14.45
CA SER A 104 -0.68 -2.51 -15.43
C SER A 104 0.70 -1.83 -15.59
N GLU A 105 0.74 -0.50 -15.49
CA GLU A 105 1.97 0.30 -15.58
C GLU A 105 2.73 0.36 -14.24
N SER A 106 2.00 0.31 -13.12
CA SER A 106 2.54 0.57 -11.78
C SER A 106 2.95 -0.70 -11.03
N MET A 107 2.42 -1.87 -11.43
CA MET A 107 2.59 -3.14 -10.72
C MET A 107 2.88 -4.28 -11.70
N PRO A 108 4.04 -4.27 -12.38
CA PRO A 108 4.33 -5.22 -13.45
C PRO A 108 4.40 -6.69 -12.98
N SER A 109 4.58 -6.94 -11.68
CA SER A 109 4.66 -8.28 -11.08
C SER A 109 3.32 -8.79 -10.55
N LEU A 110 2.23 -8.04 -10.70
CA LEU A 110 0.96 -8.36 -10.06
C LEU A 110 0.34 -9.63 -10.65
N LYS A 111 0.02 -10.59 -9.78
CA LYS A 111 -0.59 -11.88 -10.12
C LYS A 111 -2.03 -11.97 -9.62
N TYR A 112 -2.34 -11.27 -8.53
CA TYR A 112 -3.65 -11.27 -7.90
C TYR A 112 -4.07 -9.85 -7.54
N LEU A 113 -5.30 -9.51 -7.92
CA LEU A 113 -5.94 -8.22 -7.66
C LEU A 113 -7.38 -8.48 -7.18
N SER A 114 -7.73 -7.95 -6.01
CA SER A 114 -9.09 -7.99 -5.47
C SER A 114 -9.57 -6.58 -5.16
N LEU A 115 -10.75 -6.24 -5.71
CA LEU A 115 -11.37 -4.92 -5.68
C LEU A 115 -12.89 -5.02 -5.41
N SER A 116 -13.33 -6.07 -4.73
CA SER A 116 -14.75 -6.28 -4.46
C SER A 116 -15.29 -5.12 -3.61
N ASP A 117 -16.32 -4.42 -4.09
CA ASP A 117 -16.95 -3.29 -3.40
C ASP A 117 -16.02 -2.10 -3.07
N SER A 118 -15.01 -1.85 -3.93
CA SER A 118 -14.01 -0.77 -3.81
C SER A 118 -14.30 0.46 -4.66
#